data_AF-A0A6J4Y5J2-F1
#
_entry.id   AF-A0A6J4Y5J2-F1
#
_cell.length_a   1.000
_cell.length_b   1.000
_cell.length_c   1.000
_cell.angle_alpha   90.00
_cell.angle_beta   90.00
_cell.angle_gamma   90.00
#
_symmetry.space_group_name_H-M   'P 1'
#
loop_
_entity.id
_entity.type
_entity.pdbx_description
1 polymer ?
#
loop_
_entity_poly.entity_id
_entity_poly.type
_entity_poly.pdbx_seq_one_letter_code
_entity_poly.pdbx_strand_id
1 'polypeptide(L)'
;MSRNHRHGFWSHLLWLLLMTIAMASTVRSEDRALLIGVGRYAHFDDRLNGVSLDLEMMTEITRLMGFKSRTVKILEHEQATLANVHQAFEDWLINGIETQDRVLIYFSGHGSQVPDESRDEKDQFDEVLLLYDTTLSVKNGHRSLDGVLHDDRFGEMLARLKSNNILVILDACHSGSATRGLQLVPRTIPVTDAQVKYFYYSPLLESAGGSGRFDVMEPATSSKMAGRYVAMTACRDDEKTVATSQGSIFTLGLRQALRSAAMAGQRITPEELQRRATRFIKAQIRSESLVFHPQIAGHKALRQRPLRLLAFSGGNGTTRQKLTALAKKSRDAVPINLNKSCFEPGEVLEISVKVTAPGYLNVVSTTADDRTTVLFPNQFHPHNAVEPGNLKIPSFQMEFELVSQAPPGPHIITAFLSRSPVNSYQNGFKSENDVMADLSPGSTRMLRMRQKQGWLAAGSVSVEVRETGQCH
;
A
#
# COMPACT_ATOMS: atom_id res chain seq x y z
N MET A 1 41.94 46.57 45.19
CA MET A 1 42.04 46.43 43.72
C MET A 1 41.25 45.21 43.28
N SER A 2 40.16 45.47 42.56
CA SER A 2 39.24 44.48 41.98
C SER A 2 39.81 43.95 40.67
N ARG A 3 39.98 42.63 40.55
CA ARG A 3 40.12 41.89 39.28
C ARG A 3 40.24 40.40 39.62
N ASN A 4 39.16 39.62 39.48
CA ASN A 4 39.24 38.22 39.05
C ASN A 4 37.89 37.48 38.90
N HIS A 5 36.75 38.06 39.24
CA HIS A 5 35.46 37.35 39.09
C HIS A 5 34.77 37.48 37.72
N ARG A 6 35.37 38.15 36.72
CA ARG A 6 34.73 38.31 35.39
C ARG A 6 35.04 37.18 34.39
N HIS A 7 36.05 36.35 34.61
CA HIS A 7 36.47 35.35 33.62
C HIS A 7 35.63 34.05 33.64
N GLY A 8 35.17 33.60 34.82
CA GLY A 8 34.35 32.36 34.90
C GLY A 8 32.93 32.53 34.35
N PHE A 9 32.31 33.68 34.57
CA PHE A 9 30.92 33.91 34.13
C PHE A 9 30.80 33.93 32.59
N TRP A 10 31.77 34.54 31.90
CA TRP A 10 31.80 34.58 30.45
C TRP A 10 32.14 33.21 29.83
N SER A 11 32.99 32.39 30.46
CA SER A 11 33.26 31.04 29.97
C SER A 11 32.05 30.13 30.14
N HIS A 12 31.31 30.24 31.25
CA HIS A 12 30.08 29.47 31.46
C HIS A 12 28.96 29.91 30.51
N LEU A 13 28.83 31.21 30.23
CA LEU A 13 27.86 31.72 29.26
C LEU A 13 28.19 31.27 27.83
N LEU A 14 29.49 31.26 27.45
CA LEU A 14 29.96 30.76 26.16
C LEU A 14 29.74 29.24 26.02
N TRP A 15 29.94 28.48 27.10
CA TRP A 15 29.73 27.03 27.13
C TRP A 15 28.24 26.66 27.07
N LEU A 16 27.38 27.43 27.75
CA LEU A 16 25.93 27.31 27.64
C LEU A 16 25.43 27.69 26.24
N LEU A 17 25.99 28.76 25.63
CA LEU A 17 25.67 29.15 24.26
C LEU A 17 26.08 28.04 23.25
N LEU A 18 27.27 27.46 23.40
CA LEU A 18 27.75 26.33 22.60
C LEU A 18 26.91 25.06 22.78
N MET A 19 26.44 24.75 24.00
CA MET A 19 25.50 23.65 24.22
C MET A 19 24.11 23.91 23.63
N THR A 20 23.61 25.15 23.66
CA THR A 20 22.34 25.51 23.01
C THR A 20 22.44 25.48 21.48
N ILE A 21 23.60 25.84 20.90
CA ILE A 21 23.86 25.71 19.46
C ILE A 21 24.03 24.24 19.06
N ALA A 22 24.59 23.38 19.92
CA ALA A 22 24.68 21.94 19.68
C ALA A 22 23.33 21.20 19.80
N MET A 23 22.33 21.79 20.48
CA MET A 23 20.96 21.29 20.56
C MET A 23 20.04 21.87 19.47
N ALA A 24 20.48 22.91 18.77
CA ALA A 24 19.75 23.48 17.65
C ALA A 24 20.07 22.70 16.36
N SER A 25 19.04 22.04 15.84
CA SER A 25 19.00 21.38 14.53
C SER A 25 19.90 20.15 14.35
N THR A 26 19.59 19.06 15.05
CA THR A 26 19.48 17.81 14.28
C THR A 26 18.30 18.00 13.32
N VAL A 27 18.54 18.47 12.10
CA VAL A 27 17.62 18.19 11.00
C VAL A 27 17.49 16.68 11.03
N ARG A 28 16.32 16.21 11.48
CA ARG A 28 16.12 14.80 11.76
C ARG A 28 16.01 14.14 10.40
N SER A 29 17.13 13.65 9.90
CA SER A 29 17.24 12.74 8.76
C SER A 29 16.17 11.66 8.93
N GLU A 30 15.22 11.64 8.00
CA GLU A 30 14.04 10.80 8.06
C GLU A 30 13.74 10.29 6.66
N ASP A 31 13.72 8.97 6.51
CA ASP A 31 13.31 8.30 5.28
C ASP A 31 11.95 8.82 4.81
N ARG A 32 11.83 9.21 3.52
CA ARG A 32 10.58 9.74 2.95
C ARG A 32 10.06 8.90 1.81
N ALA A 33 8.74 8.73 1.78
CA ALA A 33 8.03 8.15 0.66
C ALA A 33 7.09 9.17 0.01
N LEU A 34 6.96 9.08 -1.31
CA LEU A 34 5.96 9.77 -2.11
C LEU A 34 5.19 8.71 -2.91
N LEU A 35 3.90 8.54 -2.61
CA LEU A 35 3.01 7.61 -3.30
C LEU A 35 2.02 8.42 -4.14
N ILE A 36 2.00 8.19 -5.44
CA ILE A 36 1.16 8.90 -6.40
C ILE A 36 0.22 7.87 -7.04
N GLY A 37 -1.08 8.12 -7.01
CA GLY A 37 -2.07 7.22 -7.58
C GLY A 37 -3.14 7.99 -8.34
N VAL A 38 -3.26 7.73 -9.64
CA VAL A 38 -4.23 8.38 -10.52
C VAL A 38 -5.15 7.33 -11.17
N GLY A 39 -6.32 7.11 -10.56
CA GLY A 39 -7.39 6.28 -11.14
C GLY A 39 -8.59 7.05 -11.68
N ARG A 40 -8.57 8.39 -11.57
CA ARG A 40 -9.60 9.30 -12.07
C ARG A 40 -8.91 10.50 -12.70
N TYR A 41 -9.51 11.03 -13.76
CA TYR A 41 -8.97 12.14 -14.54
C TYR A 41 -10.04 13.21 -14.72
N ALA A 42 -9.65 14.48 -14.74
CA ALA A 42 -10.58 15.60 -14.78
C ALA A 42 -11.27 15.75 -16.15
N HIS A 43 -10.62 15.29 -17.22
CA HIS A 43 -11.00 15.64 -18.60
C HIS A 43 -11.39 14.45 -19.50
N PHE A 44 -11.30 13.21 -19.01
CA PHE A 44 -11.72 12.01 -19.74
C PHE A 44 -12.18 10.90 -18.78
N ASP A 45 -13.02 10.00 -19.27
CA ASP A 45 -13.73 8.98 -18.46
C ASP A 45 -13.05 7.60 -18.48
N ASP A 46 -11.76 7.55 -18.83
CA ASP A 46 -10.96 6.31 -18.74
C ASP A 46 -10.41 6.15 -17.31
N ARG A 47 -11.17 5.43 -16.47
CA ARG A 47 -10.89 5.27 -15.04
C ARG A 47 -10.18 3.96 -14.74
N LEU A 48 -9.33 3.94 -13.71
CA LEU A 48 -8.71 2.72 -13.19
C LEU A 48 -9.21 2.43 -11.77
N ASN A 49 -10.00 1.37 -11.60
CA ASN A 49 -10.70 1.08 -10.35
C ASN A 49 -9.80 0.60 -9.19
N GLY A 50 -8.59 0.09 -9.50
CA GLY A 50 -7.69 -0.52 -8.51
C GLY A 50 -6.69 0.44 -7.82
N VAL A 51 -6.62 1.70 -8.25
CA VAL A 51 -5.50 2.58 -7.89
C VAL A 51 -5.51 3.00 -6.41
N SER A 52 -6.68 3.22 -5.80
CA SER A 52 -6.75 3.49 -4.36
C SER A 52 -6.23 2.31 -3.53
N LEU A 53 -6.58 1.08 -3.94
CA LEU A 53 -6.08 -0.13 -3.29
C LEU A 53 -4.57 -0.29 -3.46
N ASP A 54 -4.02 0.10 -4.62
CA ASP A 54 -2.58 0.14 -4.83
C ASP A 54 -1.87 1.06 -3.83
N LEU A 55 -2.42 2.26 -3.60
CA LEU A 55 -1.89 3.21 -2.61
C LEU A 55 -2.00 2.68 -1.18
N GLU A 56 -3.09 1.99 -0.84
CA GLU A 56 -3.25 1.32 0.46
C GLU A 56 -2.19 0.21 0.64
N MET A 57 -1.99 -0.62 -0.37
CA MET A 57 -0.97 -1.68 -0.37
C MET A 57 0.45 -1.12 -0.27
N MET A 58 0.74 -0.03 -0.98
CA MET A 58 2.04 0.63 -0.89
C MET A 58 2.24 1.36 0.43
N THR A 59 1.17 1.88 1.05
CA THR A 59 1.21 2.40 2.41
C THR A 59 1.57 1.29 3.40
N GLU A 60 0.99 0.09 3.28
CA GLU A 60 1.39 -1.08 4.06
C GLU A 60 2.88 -1.42 3.84
N ILE A 61 3.33 -1.49 2.58
CA ILE A 61 4.72 -1.75 2.22
C ILE A 61 5.67 -0.74 2.85
N THR A 62 5.35 0.56 2.84
CA THR A 62 6.20 1.58 3.46
C THR A 62 6.37 1.33 4.97
N ARG A 63 5.30 0.91 5.66
CA ARG A 63 5.36 0.54 7.09
C ARG A 63 6.22 -0.69 7.30
N LEU A 64 6.07 -1.73 6.47
CA LEU A 64 6.92 -2.92 6.51
C LEU A 64 8.39 -2.56 6.28
N MET A 65 8.66 -1.57 5.45
CA MET A 65 10.01 -1.05 5.21
C MET A 65 10.49 -0.10 6.33
N GLY A 66 9.68 0.15 7.36
CA GLY A 66 10.02 0.99 8.50
C GLY A 66 9.95 2.49 8.26
N PHE A 67 9.28 2.94 7.19
CA PHE A 67 8.90 4.35 7.05
C PHE A 67 7.85 4.70 8.11
N LYS A 68 7.92 5.91 8.64
CA LYS A 68 6.95 6.39 9.63
C LYS A 68 5.77 6.98 8.89
N SER A 69 4.55 6.86 9.41
CA SER A 69 3.36 7.40 8.73
C SER A 69 3.49 8.90 8.39
N ARG A 70 4.13 9.69 9.26
CA ARG A 70 4.36 11.13 9.01
C ARG A 70 5.37 11.43 7.91
N THR A 71 6.11 10.43 7.43
CA THR A 71 7.14 10.56 6.38
C THR A 71 6.70 9.91 5.07
N VAL A 72 5.42 9.57 4.95
CA VAL A 72 4.78 9.11 3.72
C VAL A 72 3.82 10.19 3.24
N LYS A 73 4.06 10.75 2.05
CA LYS A 73 3.14 11.68 1.38
C LYS A 73 2.39 10.91 0.30
N ILE A 74 1.08 11.10 0.24
CA ILE A 74 0.19 10.46 -0.73
C ILE A 74 -0.46 11.56 -1.56
N LEU A 75 -0.41 11.43 -2.88
CA LEU A 75 -1.18 12.23 -3.83
C LEU A 75 -2.11 11.27 -4.57
N GLU A 76 -3.40 11.34 -4.23
CA GLU A 76 -4.42 10.43 -4.76
C GLU A 76 -5.43 11.20 -5.61
N HIS A 77 -5.70 10.68 -6.81
CA HIS A 77 -6.71 11.17 -7.75
C HIS A 77 -6.62 12.68 -7.94
N GLU A 78 -7.64 13.44 -7.52
CA GLU A 78 -7.76 14.90 -7.65
C GLU A 78 -6.56 15.65 -7.05
N GLN A 79 -5.81 15.04 -6.14
CA GLN A 79 -4.62 15.63 -5.54
C GLN A 79 -3.36 15.44 -6.40
N ALA A 80 -3.34 14.44 -7.28
CA ALA A 80 -2.21 14.11 -8.13
C ALA A 80 -2.22 14.94 -9.42
N THR A 81 -2.27 16.27 -9.28
CA THR A 81 -2.07 17.21 -10.39
C THR A 81 -0.58 17.39 -10.70
N LEU A 82 -0.25 17.85 -11.91
CA LEU A 82 1.13 18.16 -12.29
C LEU A 82 1.80 19.13 -11.32
N ALA A 83 1.08 20.20 -10.94
CA ALA A 83 1.57 21.18 -9.97
C ALA A 83 1.84 20.55 -8.59
N ASN A 84 0.93 19.72 -8.07
CA ASN A 84 1.09 19.10 -6.76
C ASN A 84 2.19 18.04 -6.74
N VAL A 85 2.36 17.29 -7.83
CA VAL A 85 3.46 16.33 -7.99
C VAL A 85 4.79 17.07 -7.99
N HIS A 86 4.93 18.13 -8.79
CA HIS A 86 6.14 18.96 -8.77
C HIS A 86 6.43 19.53 -7.38
N GLN A 87 5.42 20.11 -6.72
CA GLN A 87 5.59 20.64 -5.38
C GLN A 87 5.99 19.54 -4.37
N ALA A 88 5.45 18.33 -4.49
CA ALA A 88 5.89 17.21 -3.67
C ALA A 88 7.35 16.85 -3.95
N PHE A 89 7.80 16.83 -5.20
CA PHE A 89 9.22 16.62 -5.49
C PHE A 89 10.11 17.70 -4.85
N GLU A 90 9.77 18.98 -5.03
CA GLU A 90 10.53 20.11 -4.47
C GLU A 90 10.55 20.12 -2.94
N ASP A 91 9.37 20.27 -2.33
CA ASP A 91 9.25 20.57 -0.91
C ASP A 91 9.41 19.31 -0.05
N TRP A 92 8.86 18.18 -0.52
CA TRP A 92 8.81 16.96 0.28
C TRP A 92 10.06 16.11 0.12
N LEU A 93 10.58 15.97 -1.11
CA LEU A 93 11.73 15.12 -1.38
C LEU A 93 13.03 15.93 -1.44
N ILE A 94 13.21 16.84 -2.39
CA ILE A 94 14.47 17.56 -2.63
C ILE A 94 14.91 18.36 -1.39
N ASN A 95 13.99 19.12 -0.80
CA ASN A 95 14.25 19.93 0.39
C ASN A 95 14.10 19.15 1.70
N GLY A 96 13.46 17.98 1.67
CA GLY A 96 13.07 17.24 2.86
C GLY A 96 14.00 16.10 3.28
N ILE A 97 14.95 15.71 2.42
CA ILE A 97 15.84 14.56 2.62
C ILE A 97 17.31 14.94 2.70
N GLU A 98 18.09 14.11 3.37
CA GLU A 98 19.54 14.13 3.42
C GLU A 98 20.15 12.94 2.66
N THR A 99 21.47 12.99 2.43
CA THR A 99 22.21 12.03 1.58
C THR A 99 22.04 10.55 1.98
N GLN A 100 21.83 10.26 3.27
CA GLN A 100 21.69 8.90 3.78
C GLN A 100 20.24 8.44 3.95
N ASP A 101 19.26 9.34 3.76
CA ASP A 101 17.85 8.99 3.89
C ASP A 101 17.42 8.03 2.77
N ARG A 102 16.49 7.14 3.05
CA ARG A 102 15.86 6.30 2.03
C ARG A 102 14.71 7.06 1.40
N VAL A 103 14.63 6.99 0.07
CA VAL A 103 13.54 7.55 -0.71
C VAL A 103 12.79 6.43 -1.39
N LEU A 104 11.45 6.40 -1.23
CA LEU A 104 10.57 5.55 -2.02
C LEU A 104 9.63 6.44 -2.84
N ILE A 105 9.67 6.30 -4.15
CA ILE A 105 8.71 6.94 -5.05
C ILE A 105 7.90 5.82 -5.71
N TYR A 106 6.57 5.92 -5.61
CA TYR A 106 5.65 4.98 -6.21
C TYR A 106 4.63 5.72 -7.07
N PHE A 107 4.37 5.21 -8.26
CA PHE A 107 3.31 5.69 -9.14
C PHE A 107 2.39 4.54 -9.55
N SER A 108 1.07 4.75 -9.52
CA SER A 108 0.07 3.87 -10.15
C SER A 108 -0.95 4.69 -10.92
N GLY A 109 -1.11 4.41 -12.22
CA GLY A 109 -2.01 5.15 -13.09
C GLY A 109 -1.79 4.78 -14.55
N HIS A 110 -2.38 5.52 -15.48
CA HIS A 110 -2.06 5.37 -16.90
C HIS A 110 -0.68 5.94 -17.20
N GLY A 111 0.06 5.26 -18.07
CA GLY A 111 1.06 5.91 -18.91
C GLY A 111 0.57 6.01 -20.35
N SER A 112 1.32 6.75 -21.15
CA SER A 112 1.08 6.91 -22.59
C SER A 112 2.39 7.36 -23.25
N GLN A 113 2.30 7.69 -24.54
CA GLN A 113 3.39 8.26 -25.32
C GLN A 113 2.91 9.57 -25.96
N VAL A 114 3.76 10.58 -26.03
CA VAL A 114 3.52 11.84 -26.77
C VAL A 114 4.58 12.01 -27.86
N PRO A 115 4.27 12.66 -28.99
CA PRO A 115 5.29 12.92 -30.01
C PRO A 115 6.48 13.67 -29.39
N ASP A 116 7.68 13.13 -29.60
CA ASP A 116 8.93 13.72 -29.12
C ASP A 116 9.19 15.04 -29.87
N GLU A 117 9.29 16.13 -29.12
CA GLU A 117 9.59 17.47 -29.66
C GLU A 117 11.09 17.79 -29.66
N SER A 118 11.89 17.15 -28.79
CA SER A 118 13.34 17.31 -28.65
C SER A 118 14.13 16.48 -29.68
N ARG A 119 13.53 15.42 -30.23
CA ARG A 119 14.11 14.47 -31.19
C ARG A 119 15.31 13.72 -30.65
N ASP A 120 15.35 13.48 -29.35
CA ASP A 120 16.37 12.67 -28.69
C ASP A 120 15.98 11.20 -28.56
N GLU A 121 14.69 10.86 -28.76
CA GLU A 121 14.22 9.49 -28.75
C GLU A 121 14.27 8.80 -30.13
N LYS A 122 14.65 7.51 -30.12
CA LYS A 122 14.87 6.74 -31.36
C LYS A 122 13.57 6.41 -32.09
N ASP A 123 12.47 6.28 -31.35
CA ASP A 123 11.15 5.98 -31.90
C ASP A 123 10.29 7.24 -32.10
N GLN A 124 10.83 8.42 -31.77
CA GLN A 124 10.20 9.74 -31.90
C GLN A 124 8.99 9.96 -30.98
N PHE A 125 8.94 9.27 -29.83
CA PHE A 125 7.92 9.47 -28.81
C PHE A 125 8.54 9.56 -27.41
N ASP A 126 7.99 10.44 -26.57
CA ASP A 126 8.33 10.53 -25.14
C ASP A 126 7.32 9.77 -24.30
N GLU A 127 7.80 9.06 -23.29
CA GLU A 127 7.01 8.34 -22.32
C GLU A 127 6.46 9.30 -21.27
N VAL A 128 5.15 9.21 -21.04
CA VAL A 128 4.47 10.10 -20.09
C VAL A 128 3.65 9.33 -19.07
N LEU A 129 3.63 9.83 -17.85
CA LEU A 129 2.70 9.42 -16.80
C LEU A 129 1.54 10.41 -16.74
N LEU A 130 0.32 9.90 -16.80
CA LEU A 130 -0.87 10.73 -16.76
C LEU A 130 -1.19 11.16 -15.33
N LEU A 131 -1.49 12.44 -15.18
CA LEU A 131 -1.87 13.07 -13.92
C LEU A 131 -3.34 13.50 -13.96
N TYR A 132 -3.90 13.90 -12.83
CA TYR A 132 -5.33 14.18 -12.73
C TYR A 132 -5.81 15.25 -13.72
N ASP A 133 -5.00 16.28 -13.93
CA ASP A 133 -5.25 17.44 -14.77
C ASP A 133 -4.74 17.26 -16.21
N THR A 134 -4.44 16.03 -16.65
CA THR A 134 -4.10 15.76 -18.04
C THR A 134 -5.24 16.13 -18.99
N THR A 135 -4.92 16.84 -20.08
CA THR A 135 -5.86 17.25 -21.12
C THR A 135 -5.43 16.76 -22.51
N LEU A 136 -6.40 16.47 -23.37
CA LEU A 136 -6.14 16.29 -24.80
C LEU A 136 -5.79 17.62 -25.44
N SER A 137 -4.71 17.65 -26.21
CA SER A 137 -4.27 18.83 -26.96
C SER A 137 -3.92 18.49 -28.41
N VAL A 138 -3.57 19.52 -29.18
CA VAL A 138 -3.09 19.38 -30.56
C VAL A 138 -1.78 20.15 -30.68
N LYS A 139 -0.70 19.46 -31.02
CA LYS A 139 0.63 20.04 -31.26
C LYS A 139 1.07 19.70 -32.68
N ASN A 140 1.52 20.70 -33.44
CA ASN A 140 1.96 20.56 -34.82
C ASN A 140 0.97 19.81 -35.74
N GLY A 141 -0.34 19.99 -35.51
CA GLY A 141 -1.40 19.31 -36.28
C GLY A 141 -1.68 17.87 -35.86
N HIS A 142 -0.97 17.34 -34.87
CA HIS A 142 -1.17 16.00 -34.31
C HIS A 142 -1.79 16.08 -32.91
N ARG A 143 -2.63 15.09 -32.56
CA ARG A 143 -3.12 14.97 -31.18
C ARG A 143 -1.93 14.74 -30.24
N SER A 144 -1.98 15.34 -29.06
CA SER A 144 -0.99 15.22 -27.99
C SER A 144 -1.70 15.26 -26.62
N LEU A 145 -0.91 15.22 -25.54
CA LEU A 145 -1.36 15.38 -24.17
C LEU A 145 -0.61 16.54 -23.50
N ASP A 146 -1.33 17.35 -22.73
CA ASP A 146 -0.77 18.34 -21.81
C ASP A 146 -1.14 17.98 -20.37
N GLY A 147 -0.45 18.58 -19.38
CA GLY A 147 -0.69 18.24 -17.97
C GLY A 147 -0.26 16.82 -17.61
N VAL A 148 0.74 16.30 -18.32
CA VAL A 148 1.36 14.98 -18.07
C VAL A 148 2.75 15.15 -17.45
N LEU A 149 3.25 14.09 -16.82
CA LEU A 149 4.63 14.02 -16.34
C LEU A 149 5.49 13.27 -17.36
N HIS A 150 6.31 14.01 -18.11
CA HIS A 150 7.33 13.45 -18.99
C HIS A 150 8.42 12.74 -18.19
N ASP A 151 8.97 11.69 -18.75
CA ASP A 151 10.02 10.89 -18.14
C ASP A 151 11.36 11.61 -18.03
N ASP A 152 11.73 12.42 -19.02
CA ASP A 152 12.87 13.36 -18.94
C ASP A 152 12.77 14.23 -17.70
N ARG A 153 11.61 14.89 -17.56
CA ARG A 153 11.34 15.79 -16.44
C ARG A 153 11.36 15.03 -15.12
N PHE A 154 10.87 13.79 -15.11
CA PHE A 154 10.96 12.90 -13.96
C PHE A 154 12.43 12.55 -13.63
N GLY A 155 13.24 12.23 -14.64
CA GLY A 155 14.68 12.01 -14.54
C GLY A 155 15.41 13.22 -13.95
N GLU A 156 15.13 14.43 -14.44
CA GLU A 156 15.68 15.68 -13.91
C GLU A 156 15.35 15.87 -12.43
N MET A 157 14.09 15.62 -12.03
CA MET A 157 13.68 15.71 -10.63
C MET A 157 14.40 14.66 -9.76
N LEU A 158 14.57 13.43 -10.25
CA LEU A 158 15.33 12.38 -9.56
C LEU A 158 16.80 12.74 -9.43
N ALA A 159 17.41 13.33 -10.46
CA ALA A 159 18.82 13.73 -10.45
C ALA A 159 19.15 14.77 -9.36
N ARG A 160 18.16 15.58 -9.00
CA ARG A 160 18.25 16.63 -7.96
C ARG A 160 18.09 16.11 -6.54
N LEU A 161 17.64 14.87 -6.35
CA LEU A 161 17.57 14.26 -5.03
C LEU A 161 18.98 14.07 -4.45
N LYS A 162 19.16 14.44 -3.17
CA LYS A 162 20.45 14.33 -2.47
C LYS A 162 20.78 12.91 -2.03
N SER A 163 19.77 12.06 -1.88
CA SER A 163 19.89 10.70 -1.35
C SER A 163 20.64 9.76 -2.30
N ASN A 164 21.39 8.81 -1.71
CA ASN A 164 22.00 7.68 -2.43
C ASN A 164 21.18 6.38 -2.34
N ASN A 165 19.96 6.46 -1.79
CA ASN A 165 19.14 5.30 -1.43
C ASN A 165 17.72 5.45 -1.99
N ILE A 166 17.62 5.68 -3.31
CA ILE A 166 16.35 5.94 -3.98
C ILE A 166 15.81 4.64 -4.59
N LEU A 167 14.56 4.32 -4.27
CA LEU A 167 13.79 3.25 -4.91
C LEU A 167 12.59 3.87 -5.63
N VAL A 168 12.50 3.67 -6.94
CA VAL A 168 11.39 4.11 -7.78
C VAL A 168 10.62 2.88 -8.24
N ILE A 169 9.29 2.91 -8.13
CA ILE A 169 8.41 1.84 -8.58
C ILE A 169 7.28 2.45 -9.41
N LEU A 170 7.18 2.06 -10.67
CA LEU A 170 6.17 2.55 -11.62
C LEU A 170 5.22 1.42 -12.00
N ASP A 171 3.96 1.53 -11.60
CA ASP A 171 2.87 0.64 -11.98
C ASP A 171 1.97 1.31 -13.04
N ALA A 172 2.54 1.48 -14.23
CA ALA A 172 1.95 2.05 -15.43
C ALA A 172 2.52 1.34 -16.68
N CYS A 173 1.79 1.37 -17.79
CA CYS A 173 2.32 0.97 -19.10
C CYS A 173 2.93 2.17 -19.81
N HIS A 174 3.97 1.96 -20.59
CA HIS A 174 4.69 3.03 -21.29
C HIS A 174 4.81 2.85 -22.80
N SER A 175 4.40 1.70 -23.34
CA SER A 175 4.44 1.46 -24.78
C SER A 175 3.07 1.20 -25.40
N GLY A 176 2.88 1.73 -26.62
CA GLY A 176 1.64 1.61 -27.39
C GLY A 176 1.42 0.27 -28.09
N SER A 177 2.37 -0.67 -28.03
CA SER A 177 2.33 -1.92 -28.82
C SER A 177 0.98 -2.66 -28.72
N ALA A 178 0.41 -2.98 -29.89
CA ALA A 178 -0.98 -3.36 -30.03
C ALA A 178 -1.25 -4.81 -29.58
N THR A 179 -1.39 -5.06 -28.28
CA THR A 179 -2.11 -6.26 -27.82
C THR A 179 -3.61 -6.06 -28.01
N ARG A 180 -4.10 -6.47 -29.20
CA ARG A 180 -5.53 -6.61 -29.49
C ARG A 180 -6.15 -7.60 -28.51
N GLY A 181 -7.22 -7.18 -27.81
CA GLY A 181 -8.14 -8.08 -27.11
C GLY A 181 -7.56 -8.81 -25.90
N LEU A 182 -7.26 -8.09 -24.82
CA LEU A 182 -6.97 -8.70 -23.52
C LEU A 182 -8.28 -9.25 -22.89
N GLN A 183 -8.62 -10.50 -23.21
CA GLN A 183 -9.61 -11.25 -22.44
C GLN A 183 -8.87 -12.09 -21.39
N LEU A 184 -8.74 -11.53 -20.18
CA LEU A 184 -8.04 -12.18 -19.08
C LEU A 184 -8.94 -13.25 -18.45
N VAL A 185 -8.58 -14.52 -18.64
CA VAL A 185 -9.25 -15.67 -17.99
C VAL A 185 -8.41 -16.13 -16.79
N PRO A 186 -8.84 -15.86 -15.54
CA PRO A 186 -8.03 -16.12 -14.34
C PRO A 186 -8.22 -17.52 -13.75
N ARG A 187 -7.34 -17.87 -12.80
CA ARG A 187 -7.48 -19.04 -11.91
C ARG A 187 -8.14 -18.71 -10.56
N THR A 188 -8.04 -17.48 -10.06
CA THR A 188 -8.39 -17.15 -8.65
C THR A 188 -8.92 -15.73 -8.39
N ILE A 189 -8.59 -14.72 -9.22
CA ILE A 189 -9.11 -13.34 -9.10
C ILE A 189 -10.05 -13.13 -10.28
N PRO A 190 -11.35 -12.81 -10.13
CA PRO A 190 -12.21 -12.51 -11.29
C PRO A 190 -11.60 -11.32 -12.07
N VAL A 191 -11.09 -11.51 -13.29
CA VAL A 191 -10.51 -10.45 -14.14
C VAL A 191 -11.45 -10.02 -15.26
N THR A 192 -12.75 -10.19 -15.06
CA THR A 192 -13.77 -9.61 -15.95
C THR A 192 -13.72 -8.07 -15.98
N ASP A 193 -12.94 -7.46 -15.09
CA ASP A 193 -12.77 -6.03 -14.89
C ASP A 193 -11.33 -5.54 -15.07
N ALA A 194 -10.42 -6.33 -15.67
CA ALA A 194 -9.05 -5.88 -15.85
C ALA A 194 -8.97 -4.70 -16.83
N GLN A 195 -8.22 -3.68 -16.43
CA GLN A 195 -8.02 -2.46 -17.19
C GLN A 195 -6.54 -2.28 -17.47
N VAL A 196 -6.20 -2.13 -18.75
CA VAL A 196 -4.83 -1.83 -19.20
C VAL A 196 -4.44 -0.43 -18.71
N LYS A 197 -3.25 -0.31 -18.13
CA LYS A 197 -2.75 0.99 -17.65
C LYS A 197 -2.02 1.80 -18.74
N TYR A 198 -2.58 1.82 -19.94
CA TYR A 198 -2.11 2.61 -21.08
C TYR A 198 -3.27 3.43 -21.62
N PHE A 199 -3.08 4.73 -21.77
CA PHE A 199 -4.11 5.63 -22.30
C PHE A 199 -3.90 5.86 -23.79
N TYR A 200 -4.90 5.51 -24.59
CA TYR A 200 -4.89 5.70 -26.04
C TYR A 200 -5.71 6.94 -26.42
N TYR A 201 -5.06 7.91 -27.07
CA TYR A 201 -5.72 9.16 -27.50
C TYR A 201 -5.55 9.49 -28.99
N SER A 202 -4.71 8.73 -29.69
CA SER A 202 -4.39 8.92 -31.11
C SER A 202 -4.23 7.57 -31.84
N PRO A 203 -4.90 7.38 -33.00
CA PRO A 203 -4.71 6.18 -33.83
C PRO A 203 -3.28 6.02 -34.40
N LEU A 204 -2.51 7.11 -34.46
CA LEU A 204 -1.10 7.08 -34.83
C LEU A 204 -0.28 6.30 -33.80
N LEU A 205 -0.58 6.42 -32.50
CA LEU A 205 0.11 5.67 -31.45
C LEU A 205 -0.27 4.20 -31.46
N GLU A 206 -1.54 3.90 -31.75
CA GLU A 206 -2.01 2.52 -31.90
C GLU A 206 -1.36 1.81 -33.09
N SER A 207 -1.02 2.55 -34.15
CA SER A 207 -0.42 2.00 -35.38
C SER A 207 1.11 2.06 -35.42
N ALA A 208 1.73 3.02 -34.72
CA ALA A 208 3.19 3.16 -34.65
C ALA A 208 3.87 2.02 -33.89
N GLY A 209 3.17 1.38 -32.95
CA GLY A 209 3.71 0.23 -32.20
C GLY A 209 5.03 0.55 -31.49
N GLY A 210 5.16 1.79 -30.99
CA GLY A 210 6.38 2.30 -30.35
C GLY A 210 6.89 1.35 -29.27
N SER A 211 8.22 1.19 -29.23
CA SER A 211 8.93 0.36 -28.25
C SER A 211 9.43 1.22 -27.09
N GLY A 212 8.53 2.08 -26.60
CA GLY A 212 8.83 3.11 -25.63
C GLY A 212 9.49 2.57 -24.37
N ARG A 213 10.36 3.38 -23.74
CA ARG A 213 11.03 3.01 -22.48
C ARG A 213 11.31 4.25 -21.64
N PHE A 214 10.80 4.23 -20.40
CA PHE A 214 11.13 5.26 -19.42
C PHE A 214 12.63 5.47 -19.25
N ASP A 215 13.07 6.72 -19.35
CA ASP A 215 14.46 7.14 -19.25
C ASP A 215 15.15 6.74 -17.92
N VAL A 216 14.37 6.66 -16.83
CA VAL A 216 14.82 6.11 -15.54
C VAL A 216 15.27 4.64 -15.63
N MET A 217 14.89 3.89 -16.66
CA MET A 217 15.36 2.53 -16.93
C MET A 217 16.66 2.47 -17.74
N GLU A 218 17.17 3.61 -18.21
CA GLU A 218 18.42 3.79 -18.95
C GLU A 218 19.49 4.56 -18.15
N PRO A 219 20.08 3.99 -17.09
CA PRO A 219 21.05 4.71 -16.25
C PRO A 219 22.34 5.15 -16.98
N ALA A 220 22.56 4.70 -18.23
CA ALA A 220 23.75 5.02 -19.02
C ALA A 220 23.65 6.36 -19.77
N THR A 221 22.45 6.83 -20.10
CA THR A 221 22.20 8.13 -20.76
C THR A 221 22.32 9.29 -19.76
N SER A 222 21.88 9.08 -18.51
CA SER A 222 21.95 10.08 -17.44
C SER A 222 23.18 9.92 -16.54
N SER A 223 24.33 10.44 -16.99
CA SER A 223 25.60 10.44 -16.21
C SER A 223 25.51 11.07 -14.81
N LYS A 224 24.51 11.93 -14.54
CA LYS A 224 24.24 12.54 -13.23
C LYS A 224 23.38 11.68 -12.30
N MET A 225 22.63 10.71 -12.83
CA MET A 225 21.77 9.81 -12.06
C MET A 225 22.42 8.44 -11.78
N ALA A 226 23.39 8.05 -12.61
CA ALA A 226 24.13 6.80 -12.49
C ALA A 226 24.76 6.64 -11.09
N GLY A 227 24.15 5.82 -10.24
CA GLY A 227 24.73 5.45 -8.93
C GLY A 227 23.80 5.51 -7.72
N ARG A 228 22.68 6.24 -7.81
CA ARG A 228 21.93 6.65 -6.60
C ARG A 228 20.53 6.06 -6.47
N TYR A 229 20.06 5.36 -7.50
CA TYR A 229 18.70 4.81 -7.54
C TYR A 229 18.62 3.38 -8.06
N VAL A 230 17.51 2.74 -7.73
CA VAL A 230 16.97 1.52 -8.35
C VAL A 230 15.57 1.85 -8.84
N ALA A 231 15.24 1.45 -10.05
CA ALA A 231 13.90 1.62 -10.60
C ALA A 231 13.32 0.26 -10.98
N MET A 232 12.02 0.10 -10.72
CA MET A 232 11.25 -1.07 -11.10
C MET A 232 9.99 -0.63 -11.83
N THR A 233 9.75 -1.19 -13.02
CA THR A 233 8.52 -0.96 -13.80
C THR A 233 7.68 -2.23 -13.82
N ALA A 234 6.37 -2.09 -14.00
CA ALA A 234 5.44 -3.22 -13.93
C ALA A 234 5.59 -4.23 -15.07
N CYS A 235 5.98 -3.79 -16.27
CA CYS A 235 6.06 -4.62 -17.46
C CYS A 235 7.23 -4.21 -18.36
N ARG A 236 7.53 -5.03 -19.36
CA ARG A 236 8.47 -4.70 -20.45
C ARG A 236 7.86 -3.70 -21.43
N ASP A 237 8.72 -3.17 -22.28
CA ASP A 237 8.41 -2.25 -23.37
C ASP A 237 7.49 -2.88 -24.44
N ASP A 238 7.31 -4.21 -24.46
CA ASP A 238 6.41 -4.92 -25.38
C ASP A 238 5.20 -5.55 -24.67
N GLU A 239 4.99 -5.23 -23.39
CA GLU A 239 3.98 -5.84 -22.53
C GLU A 239 3.08 -4.79 -21.87
N LYS A 240 1.95 -5.23 -21.31
CA LYS A 240 1.01 -4.35 -20.61
C LYS A 240 0.72 -4.83 -19.20
N THR A 241 0.84 -3.93 -18.23
CA THR A 241 0.34 -4.12 -16.87
C THR A 241 -1.16 -3.80 -16.78
N VAL A 242 -1.82 -4.38 -15.79
CA VAL A 242 -3.28 -4.25 -15.60
C VAL A 242 -3.66 -3.91 -14.16
N ALA A 243 -4.66 -3.05 -14.04
CA ALA A 243 -5.42 -2.79 -12.83
C ALA A 243 -6.65 -3.72 -12.77
N THR A 244 -7.07 -4.08 -11.56
CA THR A 244 -8.35 -4.78 -11.31
C THR A 244 -9.06 -4.13 -10.12
N SER A 245 -10.32 -4.45 -9.86
CA SER A 245 -11.04 -4.01 -8.65
C SER A 245 -10.39 -4.50 -7.34
N GLN A 246 -9.46 -5.46 -7.40
CA GLN A 246 -8.71 -5.96 -6.25
C GLN A 246 -7.33 -5.29 -6.10
N GLY A 247 -7.05 -4.27 -6.92
CA GLY A 247 -5.74 -3.67 -7.08
C GLY A 247 -5.00 -4.23 -8.29
N SER A 248 -3.85 -3.63 -8.58
CA SER A 248 -3.04 -3.97 -9.74
C SER A 248 -2.21 -5.21 -9.48
N ILE A 249 -2.13 -6.10 -10.48
CA ILE A 249 -1.50 -7.42 -10.30
C ILE A 249 -0.01 -7.27 -9.96
N PHE A 250 0.67 -6.25 -10.50
CA PHE A 250 2.06 -5.94 -10.13
C PHE A 250 2.19 -5.56 -8.65
N THR A 251 1.38 -4.61 -8.19
CA THR A 251 1.41 -4.13 -6.80
C THR A 251 1.00 -5.21 -5.79
N LEU A 252 0.04 -6.07 -6.14
CA LEU A 252 -0.29 -7.27 -5.37
C LEU A 252 0.91 -8.21 -5.24
N GLY A 253 1.67 -8.41 -6.34
CA GLY A 253 2.89 -9.21 -6.34
C GLY A 253 3.98 -8.65 -5.44
N LEU A 254 4.20 -7.33 -5.47
CA LEU A 254 5.15 -6.64 -4.58
C LEU A 254 4.77 -6.82 -3.11
N ARG A 255 3.50 -6.59 -2.78
CA ARG A 255 2.96 -6.75 -1.43
C ARG A 255 3.13 -8.18 -0.93
N GLN A 256 2.72 -9.17 -1.72
CA GLN A 256 2.85 -10.57 -1.36
C GLN A 256 4.31 -10.97 -1.10
N ALA A 257 5.23 -10.52 -1.96
CA ALA A 257 6.65 -10.81 -1.83
C ALA A 257 7.26 -10.21 -0.55
N LEU A 258 6.97 -8.94 -0.26
CA LEU A 258 7.50 -8.25 0.94
C LEU A 258 6.88 -8.78 2.22
N ARG A 259 5.56 -9.02 2.25
CA ARG A 259 4.89 -9.67 3.39
C ARG A 259 5.51 -11.04 3.68
N SER A 260 5.66 -11.87 2.65
CA SER A 260 6.23 -13.22 2.79
C SER A 260 7.67 -13.17 3.33
N ALA A 261 8.49 -12.24 2.84
CA ALA A 261 9.84 -12.05 3.34
C ALA A 261 9.86 -11.56 4.80
N ALA A 262 9.05 -10.56 5.14
CA ALA A 262 8.94 -10.02 6.49
C ALA A 262 8.45 -11.06 7.50
N MET A 263 7.48 -11.91 7.11
CA MET A 263 6.97 -13.02 7.93
C MET A 263 8.05 -14.07 8.18
N ALA A 264 8.81 -14.43 7.15
CA ALA A 264 9.87 -15.42 7.27
C ALA A 264 11.17 -14.87 7.91
N GLY A 265 11.18 -13.61 8.35
CA GLY A 265 12.40 -12.93 8.81
C GLY A 265 13.50 -12.86 7.74
N GLN A 266 13.13 -13.03 6.47
CA GLN A 266 14.06 -13.08 5.35
C GLN A 266 14.43 -11.67 4.89
N ARG A 267 15.72 -11.49 4.59
CA ARG A 267 16.19 -10.33 3.85
C ARG A 267 15.76 -10.46 2.39
N ILE A 268 15.19 -9.41 1.82
CA ILE A 268 14.80 -9.35 0.41
C ILE A 268 15.49 -8.17 -0.27
N THR A 269 16.09 -8.39 -1.44
CA THR A 269 16.70 -7.32 -2.25
C THR A 269 15.70 -6.81 -3.28
N PRO A 270 15.88 -5.62 -3.88
CA PRO A 270 15.08 -5.20 -5.02
C PRO A 270 15.02 -6.21 -6.18
N GLU A 271 16.13 -6.88 -6.51
CA GLU A 271 16.13 -7.96 -7.52
C GLU A 271 15.26 -9.16 -7.10
N GLU A 272 15.32 -9.56 -5.83
CA GLU A 272 14.50 -10.66 -5.33
C GLU A 272 13.02 -10.28 -5.28
N LEU A 273 12.73 -9.02 -4.95
CA LEU A 273 11.38 -8.46 -4.97
C LEU A 273 10.78 -8.49 -6.38
N GLN A 274 11.52 -8.01 -7.38
CA GLN A 274 11.13 -8.08 -8.79
C GLN A 274 10.85 -9.54 -9.20
N ARG A 275 11.78 -10.46 -8.91
CA ARG A 275 11.65 -11.87 -9.28
C ARG A 275 10.45 -12.55 -8.63
N ARG A 276 10.19 -12.27 -7.35
CA ARG A 276 9.00 -12.80 -6.64
C ARG A 276 7.71 -12.22 -7.19
N ALA A 277 7.68 -10.93 -7.53
CA ALA A 277 6.53 -10.30 -8.17
C ALA A 277 6.26 -10.91 -9.55
N THR A 278 7.28 -11.15 -10.38
CA THR A 278 7.15 -11.87 -11.65
C THR A 278 6.55 -13.27 -11.46
N ARG A 279 7.01 -14.02 -10.45
CA ARG A 279 6.45 -15.35 -10.15
C ARG A 279 4.98 -15.26 -9.75
N PHE A 280 4.61 -14.24 -8.98
CA PHE A 280 3.22 -14.01 -8.59
C PHE A 280 2.34 -13.70 -9.82
N ILE A 281 2.77 -12.80 -10.71
CA ILE A 281 2.02 -12.45 -11.92
C ILE A 281 1.78 -13.70 -12.79
N LYS A 282 2.83 -14.50 -13.02
CA LYS A 282 2.74 -15.78 -13.75
C LYS A 282 1.74 -16.77 -13.13
N ALA A 283 1.61 -16.76 -11.81
CA ALA A 283 0.65 -17.64 -11.13
C ALA A 283 -0.80 -17.13 -11.25
N GLN A 284 -1.01 -15.82 -11.39
CA GLN A 284 -2.35 -15.22 -11.47
C GLN A 284 -2.91 -15.19 -12.91
N ILE A 285 -2.06 -15.01 -13.92
CA ILE A 285 -2.47 -14.86 -15.32
C ILE A 285 -2.25 -16.17 -16.07
N ARG A 286 -3.32 -16.80 -16.58
CA ARG A 286 -3.23 -18.08 -17.31
C ARG A 286 -2.68 -17.94 -18.73
N SER A 287 -2.99 -16.84 -19.40
CA SER A 287 -2.66 -16.66 -20.81
C SER A 287 -1.23 -16.16 -20.96
N GLU A 288 -0.37 -16.93 -21.61
CA GLU A 288 1.03 -16.53 -21.84
C GLU A 288 1.15 -15.21 -22.60
N SER A 289 0.19 -14.90 -23.48
CA SER A 289 0.14 -13.63 -24.23
C SER A 289 -0.24 -12.41 -23.40
N LEU A 290 -0.71 -12.61 -22.16
CA LEU A 290 -1.18 -11.54 -21.26
C LEU A 290 -0.34 -11.46 -19.98
N VAL A 291 0.55 -12.45 -19.75
CA VAL A 291 1.53 -12.41 -18.67
C VAL A 291 2.52 -11.30 -18.99
N PHE A 292 2.80 -10.47 -18.00
CA PHE A 292 3.81 -9.42 -18.09
C PHE A 292 4.89 -9.59 -17.02
N HIS A 293 6.04 -8.99 -17.28
CA HIS A 293 7.28 -9.22 -16.57
C HIS A 293 7.85 -7.89 -16.07
N PRO A 294 7.73 -7.61 -14.77
CA PRO A 294 8.33 -6.42 -14.17
C PRO A 294 9.81 -6.31 -14.52
N GLN A 295 10.29 -5.11 -14.83
CA GLN A 295 11.70 -4.85 -15.13
C GLN A 295 12.38 -4.15 -13.95
N ILE A 296 13.70 -4.27 -13.85
CA ILE A 296 14.49 -3.57 -12.83
C ILE A 296 15.78 -3.03 -13.43
N ALA A 297 16.08 -1.77 -13.14
CA ALA A 297 17.27 -1.06 -13.62
C ALA A 297 17.90 -0.19 -12.51
N GLY A 298 18.93 0.57 -12.89
CA GLY A 298 19.69 1.40 -11.96
C GLY A 298 20.88 0.69 -11.31
N HIS A 299 21.37 1.26 -10.21
CA HIS A 299 22.67 0.92 -9.63
C HIS A 299 22.73 -0.53 -9.11
N LYS A 300 23.66 -1.32 -9.64
CA LYS A 300 23.78 -2.76 -9.36
C LYS A 300 23.92 -3.07 -7.87
N ALA A 301 24.74 -2.32 -7.13
CA ALA A 301 24.92 -2.58 -5.70
C ALA A 301 23.64 -2.29 -4.90
N LEU A 302 22.85 -1.29 -5.31
CA LEU A 302 21.58 -0.98 -4.66
C LEU A 302 20.52 -2.05 -4.97
N ARG A 303 20.50 -2.57 -6.20
CA ARG A 303 19.64 -3.68 -6.61
C ARG A 303 19.83 -4.96 -5.79
N GLN A 304 21.05 -5.16 -5.30
CA GLN A 304 21.46 -6.32 -4.50
C GLN A 304 21.50 -6.05 -3.00
N ARG A 305 21.33 -4.80 -2.58
CA ARG A 305 21.31 -4.44 -1.16
C ARG A 305 19.95 -4.79 -0.55
N PRO A 306 19.89 -5.57 0.53
CA PRO A 306 18.63 -5.90 1.18
C PRO A 306 17.83 -4.66 1.58
N LEU A 307 16.53 -4.69 1.29
CA LEU A 307 15.59 -3.73 1.83
C LEU A 307 15.49 -3.95 3.34
N ARG A 308 15.51 -2.84 4.09
CA ARG A 308 15.18 -2.89 5.52
C ARG A 308 13.72 -3.28 5.65
N LEU A 309 13.47 -4.41 6.31
CA LEU A 309 12.14 -4.86 6.69
C LEU A 309 12.05 -4.93 8.21
N LEU A 310 10.93 -4.47 8.75
CA LEU A 310 10.53 -4.78 10.11
C LEU A 310 10.01 -6.21 10.11
N ALA A 311 10.55 -7.06 11.00
CA ALA A 311 10.00 -8.38 11.20
C ALA A 311 8.54 -8.25 11.69
N PHE A 312 7.66 -9.15 11.25
CA PHE A 312 6.37 -9.37 11.91
C PHE A 312 6.62 -10.04 13.27
N SER A 313 7.26 -9.34 14.20
CA SER A 313 7.49 -9.86 15.55
C SER A 313 6.18 -9.75 16.35
N GLY A 314 5.48 -10.86 16.50
CA GLY A 314 4.59 -11.18 17.63
C GLY A 314 3.53 -10.14 18.00
N GLY A 315 2.54 -9.87 17.13
CA GLY A 315 1.30 -9.20 17.57
C GLY A 315 1.27 -7.67 17.46
N ASN A 316 2.20 -7.04 16.73
CA ASN A 316 2.23 -5.59 16.48
C ASN A 316 1.51 -5.12 15.20
N GLY A 317 0.64 -5.96 14.62
CA GLY A 317 -0.21 -5.57 13.49
C GLY A 317 -1.10 -4.36 13.80
N THR A 318 -1.29 -3.46 12.83
CA THR A 318 -2.05 -2.21 13.02
C THR A 318 -3.52 -2.50 13.30
N THR A 319 -4.11 -3.46 12.58
CA THR A 319 -5.50 -3.90 12.74
C THR A 319 -5.69 -4.56 14.10
N ARG A 320 -4.76 -5.46 14.48
CA ARG A 320 -4.74 -6.09 15.80
C ARG A 320 -4.70 -5.07 16.92
N GLN A 321 -3.82 -4.06 16.84
CA GLN A 321 -3.72 -3.00 17.84
C GLN A 321 -5.01 -2.16 17.91
N LYS A 322 -5.60 -1.82 16.76
CA LYS A 322 -6.86 -1.07 16.69
C LYS A 322 -8.03 -1.85 17.29
N LEU A 323 -8.21 -3.12 16.93
CA LEU A 323 -9.25 -3.99 17.48
C LEU A 323 -9.06 -4.23 18.97
N THR A 324 -7.82 -4.44 19.43
CA THR A 324 -7.50 -4.57 20.86
C THR A 324 -7.84 -3.30 21.63
N ALA A 325 -7.48 -2.13 21.09
CA ALA A 325 -7.76 -0.84 21.72
C ALA A 325 -9.26 -0.56 21.79
N LEU A 326 -10.00 -0.91 20.74
CA LEU A 326 -11.45 -0.78 20.70
C LEU A 326 -12.15 -1.69 21.72
N ALA A 327 -11.75 -2.97 21.79
CA ALA A 327 -12.28 -3.90 22.79
C ALA A 327 -12.05 -3.38 24.22
N LYS A 328 -10.87 -2.80 24.49
CA LYS A 328 -10.55 -2.17 25.78
C LYS A 328 -11.30 -0.86 26.06
N LYS A 329 -11.68 -0.10 25.03
CA LYS A 329 -12.38 1.19 25.16
C LYS A 329 -13.90 1.04 25.28
N SER A 330 -14.46 -0.12 24.94
CA SER A 330 -15.88 -0.37 25.12
C SER A 330 -16.25 -0.32 26.61
N ARG A 331 -17.37 0.33 26.92
CA ARG A 331 -17.86 0.48 28.30
C ARG A 331 -18.47 -0.80 28.84
N ASP A 332 -19.03 -1.62 27.96
CA ASP A 332 -19.73 -2.86 28.30
C ASP A 332 -18.95 -4.04 27.74
N ALA A 333 -18.64 -5.01 28.61
CA ALA A 333 -17.89 -6.20 28.21
C ALA A 333 -18.81 -7.26 27.59
N VAL A 334 -18.33 -7.88 26.52
CA VAL A 334 -18.93 -9.11 25.96
C VAL A 334 -18.00 -10.27 26.32
N PRO A 335 -18.29 -11.07 27.36
CA PRO A 335 -17.45 -12.19 27.73
C PRO A 335 -17.33 -13.19 26.59
N ILE A 336 -16.08 -13.48 26.20
CA ILE A 336 -15.73 -14.42 25.14
C ILE A 336 -14.73 -15.43 25.70
N ASN A 337 -14.97 -16.71 25.44
CA ASN A 337 -14.10 -17.81 25.83
C ASN A 337 -13.91 -18.77 24.65
N LEU A 338 -12.79 -19.47 24.65
CA LEU A 338 -12.49 -20.54 23.69
C LEU A 338 -12.47 -21.88 24.41
N ASN A 339 -12.66 -22.97 23.67
CA ASN A 339 -12.50 -24.33 24.19
C ASN A 339 -11.04 -24.67 24.58
N LYS A 340 -10.05 -24.03 23.94
CA LYS A 340 -8.61 -24.19 24.25
C LYS A 340 -7.88 -22.85 24.09
N SER A 341 -6.68 -22.74 24.67
CA SER A 341 -5.79 -21.57 24.53
C SER A 341 -4.73 -21.75 23.43
N CYS A 342 -4.46 -22.99 23.02
CA CYS A 342 -3.52 -23.36 21.95
C CYS A 342 -4.22 -24.31 20.97
N PHE A 343 -4.00 -24.10 19.67
CA PHE A 343 -4.53 -24.95 18.60
C PHE A 343 -3.45 -25.36 17.61
N GLU A 344 -3.55 -26.58 17.10
CA GLU A 344 -2.77 -27.05 15.95
C GLU A 344 -3.62 -26.98 14.68
N PRO A 345 -3.05 -26.74 13.48
CA PRO A 345 -3.81 -26.71 12.23
C PRO A 345 -4.68 -27.96 12.04
N GLY A 346 -5.97 -27.77 11.74
CA GLY A 346 -6.94 -28.84 11.62
C GLY A 346 -7.77 -29.09 12.87
N GLU A 347 -7.44 -28.50 14.02
CA GLU A 347 -8.26 -28.58 15.22
C GLU A 347 -9.50 -27.69 15.16
N VAL A 348 -10.59 -28.17 15.77
CA VAL A 348 -11.86 -27.45 15.83
C VAL A 348 -11.84 -26.39 16.93
N LEU A 349 -12.12 -25.15 16.53
CA LEU A 349 -12.26 -23.97 17.38
C LEU A 349 -13.73 -23.76 17.75
N GLU A 350 -14.05 -23.76 19.05
CA GLU A 350 -15.36 -23.37 19.55
C GLU A 350 -15.25 -22.05 20.32
N ILE A 351 -16.10 -21.09 19.96
CA ILE A 351 -16.17 -19.77 20.59
C ILE A 351 -17.46 -19.68 21.39
N SER A 352 -17.34 -19.40 22.69
CA SER A 352 -18.47 -19.13 23.58
C SER A 352 -18.57 -17.65 23.88
N VAL A 353 -19.69 -17.02 23.52
CA VAL A 353 -19.97 -15.60 23.71
C VAL A 353 -21.19 -15.42 24.62
N LYS A 354 -21.04 -14.66 25.72
CA LYS A 354 -22.16 -14.29 26.58
C LYS A 354 -22.83 -13.01 26.07
N VAL A 355 -23.97 -13.17 25.40
CA VAL A 355 -24.80 -12.08 24.89
C VAL A 355 -25.64 -11.52 26.04
N THR A 356 -25.43 -10.26 26.38
CA THR A 356 -26.05 -9.60 27.55
C THR A 356 -27.33 -8.84 27.23
N ALA A 357 -27.57 -8.52 25.95
CA ALA A 357 -28.76 -7.84 25.46
C ALA A 357 -29.04 -8.27 24.01
N PRO A 358 -30.30 -8.18 23.52
CA PRO A 358 -30.60 -8.41 22.11
C PRO A 358 -29.80 -7.43 21.22
N GLY A 359 -29.30 -7.90 20.09
CA GLY A 359 -28.51 -7.07 19.19
C GLY A 359 -27.88 -7.84 18.04
N TYR A 360 -26.83 -7.26 17.45
CA TYR A 360 -26.13 -7.80 16.29
C TYR A 360 -24.69 -8.14 16.66
N LEU A 361 -24.35 -9.43 16.64
CA LEU A 361 -23.03 -9.92 17.03
C LEU A 361 -22.10 -10.02 15.84
N ASN A 362 -20.85 -9.61 16.01
CA ASN A 362 -19.80 -9.80 15.02
C ASN A 362 -18.57 -10.36 15.71
N VAL A 363 -18.07 -11.50 15.24
CA VAL A 363 -16.87 -12.17 15.76
C VAL A 363 -15.82 -12.19 14.67
N VAL A 364 -14.63 -11.70 15.01
CA VAL A 364 -13.56 -11.43 14.06
C VAL A 364 -12.25 -11.98 14.62
N SER A 365 -11.50 -12.71 13.80
CA SER A 365 -10.16 -13.19 14.13
C SER A 365 -9.12 -12.40 13.37
N THR A 366 -8.11 -11.88 14.07
CA THR A 366 -6.95 -11.24 13.47
C THR A 366 -5.70 -12.05 13.78
N THR A 367 -5.05 -12.54 12.74
CA THR A 367 -3.84 -13.37 12.79
C THR A 367 -2.60 -12.55 13.19
N ALA A 368 -1.47 -13.23 13.36
CA ALA A 368 -0.19 -12.60 13.65
C ALA A 368 0.31 -11.66 12.54
N ASP A 369 -0.08 -11.93 11.28
CA ASP A 369 0.25 -11.13 10.09
C ASP A 369 -0.82 -10.05 9.78
N ASP A 370 -1.63 -9.69 10.78
CA ASP A 370 -2.64 -8.63 10.72
C ASP A 370 -3.78 -8.89 9.71
N ARG A 371 -3.93 -10.14 9.24
CA ARG A 371 -5.08 -10.53 8.40
C ARG A 371 -6.28 -10.75 9.29
N THR A 372 -7.40 -10.20 8.84
CA THR A 372 -8.63 -10.22 9.60
C THR A 372 -9.69 -11.03 8.87
N THR A 373 -10.23 -12.03 9.55
CA THR A 373 -11.28 -12.93 9.04
C THR A 373 -12.51 -12.76 9.90
N VAL A 374 -13.66 -12.50 9.27
CA VAL A 374 -14.94 -12.51 9.98
C VAL A 374 -15.34 -13.97 10.20
N LEU A 375 -15.43 -14.38 11.46
CA LEU A 375 -15.84 -15.73 11.85
C LEU A 375 -17.36 -15.85 11.97
N PHE A 376 -18.03 -14.77 12.37
CA PHE A 376 -19.48 -14.68 12.50
C PHE A 376 -19.97 -13.22 12.30
N PRO A 377 -21.03 -12.96 11.51
CA PRO A 377 -21.66 -13.89 10.57
C PRO A 377 -20.68 -14.33 9.47
N ASN A 378 -21.02 -15.38 8.72
CA ASN A 378 -20.19 -15.88 7.63
C ASN A 378 -21.07 -16.41 6.48
N GLN A 379 -20.45 -16.95 5.42
CA GLN A 379 -21.18 -17.44 4.24
C GLN A 379 -22.16 -18.59 4.51
N PHE A 380 -21.91 -19.38 5.55
CA PHE A 380 -22.74 -20.51 5.94
C PHE A 380 -23.82 -20.10 6.94
N HIS A 381 -23.60 -19.01 7.68
CA HIS A 381 -24.56 -18.42 8.61
C HIS A 381 -24.56 -16.89 8.50
N PRO A 382 -25.29 -16.31 7.51
CA PRO A 382 -25.18 -14.91 7.15
C PRO A 382 -25.89 -13.95 8.12
N HIS A 383 -26.83 -14.45 8.93
CA HIS A 383 -27.57 -13.66 9.91
C HIS A 383 -26.80 -13.55 11.23
N ASN A 384 -26.88 -12.38 11.86
CA ASN A 384 -26.13 -12.10 13.08
C ASN A 384 -26.92 -11.41 14.20
N ALA A 385 -28.25 -11.32 14.05
CA ALA A 385 -29.12 -10.96 15.15
C ALA A 385 -29.07 -12.07 16.22
N VAL A 386 -28.88 -11.68 17.48
CA VAL A 386 -28.73 -12.59 18.61
C VAL A 386 -29.60 -12.12 19.78
N GLU A 387 -30.13 -13.09 20.52
CA GLU A 387 -30.87 -12.86 21.76
C GLU A 387 -29.96 -13.08 22.99
N PRO A 388 -30.32 -12.54 24.17
CA PRO A 388 -29.56 -12.74 25.40
C PRO A 388 -29.38 -14.22 25.74
N GLY A 389 -28.16 -14.60 26.10
CA GLY A 389 -27.82 -15.99 26.41
C GLY A 389 -26.36 -16.31 26.17
N ASN A 390 -26.01 -17.58 26.32
CA ASN A 390 -24.68 -18.08 25.97
C ASN A 390 -24.75 -18.67 24.56
N LEU A 391 -24.13 -17.98 23.60
CA LEU A 391 -24.05 -18.43 22.22
C LEU A 391 -22.74 -19.19 22.02
N LYS A 392 -22.84 -20.40 21.48
CA LYS A 392 -21.70 -21.17 20.97
C LYS A 392 -21.59 -21.02 19.46
N ILE A 393 -20.38 -20.82 18.96
CA ILE A 393 -20.08 -20.65 17.54
C ILE A 393 -18.92 -21.59 17.18
N PRO A 394 -19.14 -22.57 16.30
CA PRO A 394 -20.44 -23.01 15.77
C PRO A 394 -21.34 -23.66 16.84
N SER A 395 -22.66 -23.62 16.65
CA SER A 395 -23.63 -24.41 17.44
C SER A 395 -24.09 -25.64 16.65
N PHE A 396 -24.79 -26.59 17.28
CA PHE A 396 -25.35 -27.77 16.58
C PHE A 396 -26.35 -27.40 15.47
N GLN A 397 -26.91 -26.19 15.50
CA GLN A 397 -27.85 -25.67 14.49
C GLN A 397 -27.13 -24.94 13.35
N MET A 398 -25.83 -24.70 13.49
CA MET A 398 -25.01 -24.03 12.48
C MET A 398 -24.31 -25.10 11.63
N GLU A 399 -24.59 -25.12 10.34
CA GLU A 399 -24.02 -26.10 9.40
C GLU A 399 -22.60 -25.72 8.94
N PHE A 400 -21.69 -25.40 9.88
CA PHE A 400 -20.28 -25.17 9.60
C PHE A 400 -19.38 -25.52 10.79
N GLU A 401 -18.10 -25.78 10.50
CA GLU A 401 -17.05 -25.93 11.51
C GLU A 401 -16.05 -24.77 11.41
N LEU A 402 -15.51 -24.32 12.55
CA LEU A 402 -14.36 -23.43 12.56
C LEU A 402 -13.12 -24.28 12.81
N VAL A 403 -12.25 -24.34 11.81
CA VAL A 403 -11.02 -25.14 11.87
C VAL A 403 -9.83 -24.20 11.87
N SER A 404 -8.88 -24.42 12.78
CA SER A 404 -7.61 -23.69 12.80
C SER A 404 -6.83 -23.96 11.50
N GLN A 405 -6.23 -22.90 10.95
CA GLN A 405 -5.46 -22.98 9.71
C GLN A 405 -4.13 -22.25 9.87
N ALA A 406 -3.15 -22.63 9.04
CA ALA A 406 -1.87 -21.93 8.93
C ALA A 406 -2.07 -20.46 8.44
N PRO A 407 -1.14 -19.53 8.76
CA PRO A 407 0.13 -19.74 9.45
C PRO A 407 0.00 -19.83 10.98
N PRO A 408 0.89 -20.61 11.66
CA PRO A 408 1.03 -20.56 13.11
C PRO A 408 1.39 -19.15 13.60
N GLY A 409 0.93 -18.81 14.80
CA GLY A 409 1.23 -17.56 15.47
C GLY A 409 0.13 -17.14 16.45
N PRO A 410 0.29 -15.98 17.11
CA PRO A 410 -0.75 -15.43 17.97
C PRO A 410 -1.91 -14.87 17.13
N HIS A 411 -3.13 -15.26 17.44
CA HIS A 411 -4.36 -14.66 16.93
C HIS A 411 -5.04 -13.85 18.06
N ILE A 412 -5.85 -12.87 17.68
CA ILE A 412 -6.81 -12.23 18.56
C ILE A 412 -8.20 -12.45 18.00
N ILE A 413 -9.12 -12.96 18.81
CA ILE A 413 -10.52 -13.09 18.46
C ILE A 413 -11.27 -12.02 19.23
N THR A 414 -12.02 -11.18 18.53
CA THR A 414 -12.78 -10.08 19.11
C THR A 414 -14.26 -10.23 18.76
N ALA A 415 -15.12 -10.12 19.77
CA ALA A 415 -16.57 -10.08 19.63
C ALA A 415 -17.08 -8.66 19.86
N PHE A 416 -17.97 -8.20 18.99
CA PHE A 416 -18.64 -6.90 19.04
C PHE A 416 -20.15 -7.09 19.01
N LEU A 417 -20.87 -6.48 19.95
CA LEU A 417 -22.32 -6.49 20.02
C LEU A 417 -22.85 -5.06 19.87
N SER A 418 -23.61 -4.80 18.81
CA SER A 418 -24.24 -3.50 18.54
C SER A 418 -25.77 -3.59 18.64
N ARG A 419 -26.42 -2.46 18.97
CA ARG A 419 -27.90 -2.36 18.93
C ARG A 419 -28.45 -2.14 17.52
N SER A 420 -27.65 -1.53 16.66
CA SER A 420 -28.02 -1.29 15.27
C SER A 420 -27.47 -2.37 14.35
N PRO A 421 -28.16 -2.65 13.23
CA PRO A 421 -27.80 -3.72 12.30
C PRO A 421 -26.45 -3.44 11.64
N VAL A 422 -25.40 -4.05 12.19
CA VAL A 422 -24.05 -4.07 11.61
C VAL A 422 -23.74 -5.53 11.27
N ASN A 423 -23.62 -5.82 9.98
CA ASN A 423 -23.25 -7.15 9.48
C ASN A 423 -21.88 -7.08 8.79
N SER A 424 -20.85 -7.58 9.48
CA SER A 424 -19.46 -7.50 9.00
C SER A 424 -19.20 -8.38 7.77
N TYR A 425 -20.04 -9.38 7.53
CA TYR A 425 -19.93 -10.27 6.37
C TYR A 425 -20.58 -9.67 5.12
N GLN A 426 -21.80 -9.15 5.22
CA GLN A 426 -22.56 -8.63 4.07
C GLN A 426 -22.21 -7.19 3.69
N ASN A 427 -22.01 -6.31 4.67
CA ASN A 427 -21.90 -4.88 4.40
C ASN A 427 -20.45 -4.42 4.29
N GLY A 428 -19.50 -5.22 4.79
CA GLY A 428 -18.23 -4.68 5.29
C GLY A 428 -18.51 -3.59 6.35
N PHE A 429 -17.48 -3.14 7.04
CA PHE A 429 -17.70 -2.30 8.20
C PHE A 429 -17.97 -0.83 7.86
N LYS A 430 -19.23 -0.52 7.50
CA LYS A 430 -19.68 0.81 7.09
C LYS A 430 -20.59 1.50 8.12
N SER A 431 -20.26 1.34 9.42
CA SER A 431 -20.76 2.13 10.59
C SER A 431 -22.04 1.60 11.29
N GLU A 432 -22.35 1.82 12.59
CA GLU A 432 -22.60 3.10 13.30
C GLU A 432 -21.33 3.90 13.71
N ASN A 433 -21.01 4.81 12.81
CA ASN A 433 -19.98 5.82 12.67
C ASN A 433 -18.46 5.52 12.68
N ASP A 434 -17.78 4.80 13.58
CA ASP A 434 -16.28 4.96 13.58
C ASP A 434 -15.40 3.82 14.10
N VAL A 435 -15.92 2.63 14.37
CA VAL A 435 -15.06 1.49 14.74
C VAL A 435 -14.10 1.06 13.61
N MET A 436 -14.44 1.46 12.39
CA MET A 436 -13.89 0.93 11.14
C MET A 436 -13.51 1.97 10.10
N ALA A 437 -13.75 3.25 10.36
CA ALA A 437 -13.26 4.35 9.53
C ALA A 437 -11.72 4.47 9.54
N ASP A 438 -11.02 3.66 10.33
CA ASP A 438 -9.59 3.77 10.56
C ASP A 438 -8.78 2.56 10.03
N LEU A 439 -9.35 1.65 9.25
CA LEU A 439 -8.55 0.59 8.60
C LEU A 439 -8.02 0.95 7.20
N SER A 440 -8.37 2.13 6.66
CA SER A 440 -7.57 2.80 5.62
C SER A 440 -7.62 4.34 5.77
N PRO A 441 -6.60 5.10 5.33
CA PRO A 441 -6.56 6.56 5.45
C PRO A 441 -7.53 7.34 4.53
N GLY A 442 -8.39 6.68 3.76
CA GLY A 442 -9.18 7.31 2.69
C GLY A 442 -10.56 7.87 3.07
N SER A 443 -11.04 7.68 4.30
CA SER A 443 -12.44 7.97 4.65
C SER A 443 -12.71 9.38 5.22
N THR A 444 -11.73 10.28 5.24
CA THR A 444 -11.94 11.68 5.67
C THR A 444 -12.11 12.64 4.51
N ARG A 445 -13.36 12.80 4.03
CA ARG A 445 -13.97 14.09 3.62
C ARG A 445 -15.36 13.88 3.02
N MET A 446 -16.40 14.03 3.84
CA MET A 446 -17.49 15.01 3.69
C MET A 446 -18.67 14.62 4.57
N LEU A 447 -19.32 15.65 5.13
CA LEU A 447 -20.50 15.65 6.00
C LEU A 447 -20.23 15.51 7.51
N ARG A 448 -20.35 16.66 8.20
CA ARG A 448 -20.63 16.74 9.64
C ARG A 448 -21.88 15.90 9.94
N MET A 449 -21.76 14.88 10.80
CA MET A 449 -22.91 14.21 11.41
C MET A 449 -22.92 14.42 12.93
N ARG A 450 -24.09 14.84 13.41
CA ARG A 450 -24.43 15.02 14.83
C ARG A 450 -24.46 13.66 15.53
N GLN A 451 -23.84 13.60 16.70
CA GLN A 451 -23.86 12.49 17.65
C GLN A 451 -25.31 12.16 18.06
N LYS A 452 -25.78 10.96 17.72
CA LYS A 452 -26.78 10.23 18.50
C LYS A 452 -26.07 8.97 19.00
N GLN A 453 -26.11 8.76 20.32
CA GLN A 453 -25.35 7.74 21.04
C GLN A 453 -25.55 6.32 20.45
N GLY A 454 -24.60 5.84 19.65
CA GLY A 454 -24.49 4.42 19.28
C GLY A 454 -23.90 3.63 20.45
N TRP A 455 -24.53 2.52 20.82
CA TRP A 455 -24.10 1.65 21.90
C TRP A 455 -23.33 0.44 21.32
N LEU A 456 -22.14 0.17 21.86
CA LEU A 456 -21.28 -0.93 21.43
C LEU A 456 -20.63 -1.61 22.63
N ALA A 457 -20.90 -2.89 22.81
CA ALA A 457 -20.23 -3.76 23.77
C ALA A 457 -19.17 -4.62 23.06
N ALA A 458 -18.03 -4.90 23.70
CA ALA A 458 -16.95 -5.68 23.08
C ALA A 458 -16.19 -6.57 24.06
N GLY A 459 -15.55 -7.61 23.56
CA GLY A 459 -14.60 -8.43 24.30
C GLY A 459 -13.62 -9.12 23.38
N SER A 460 -12.44 -9.47 23.89
CA SER A 460 -11.42 -10.15 23.10
C SER A 460 -10.72 -11.25 23.90
N VAL A 461 -10.26 -12.27 23.17
CA VAL A 461 -9.46 -13.38 23.68
C VAL A 461 -8.27 -13.60 22.76
N SER A 462 -7.09 -13.83 23.32
CA SER A 462 -5.90 -14.19 22.56
C SER A 462 -5.76 -15.69 22.51
N VAL A 463 -5.32 -16.20 21.37
CA VAL A 463 -5.13 -17.64 21.14
C VAL A 463 -3.86 -17.86 20.35
N GLU A 464 -3.16 -18.95 20.60
CA GLU A 464 -1.94 -19.30 19.89
C GLU A 464 -2.20 -20.50 18.96
N VAL A 465 -1.85 -20.35 17.68
CA VAL A 465 -1.82 -21.49 16.74
C VAL A 465 -0.38 -21.92 16.61
N ARG A 466 -0.07 -23.19 16.87
CA ARG A 466 1.30 -23.74 16.78
C ARG A 466 1.39 -24.86 15.76
N GLU A 467 2.60 -25.26 15.40
CA GLU A 467 2.78 -26.41 14.52
C GLU A 467 2.33 -27.72 15.21
N THR A 468 2.10 -28.76 14.42
CA THR A 468 1.67 -30.06 14.94
C THR A 468 2.65 -30.61 15.98
N GLY A 469 2.14 -31.02 17.14
CA GLY A 469 2.91 -31.51 18.29
C GLY A 469 3.45 -30.42 19.24
N GLN A 470 3.01 -29.16 19.12
CA GLN A 470 3.52 -28.04 19.94
C GLN A 470 2.50 -27.46 20.93
N CYS A 471 1.27 -27.96 20.97
CA CYS A 471 0.23 -27.55 21.93
C CYS A 471 0.08 -28.47 23.15
N HIS A 472 1.03 -29.39 23.37
CA HIS A 472 1.06 -30.32 24.51
C HIS A 472 1.45 -29.68 25.85
#